data_AF-A0A9E4X6N2-F1
#
_entry.id   AF-A0A9E4X6N2-F1
#
_cell.length_a   1.000
_cell.length_b   1.000
_cell.length_c   1.000
_cell.angle_alpha   90.00
_cell.angle_beta   90.00
_cell.angle_gamma   90.00
#
_symmetry.space_group_name_H-M   'P 1'
#
loop_
_entity.id
_entity.type
_entity.pdbx_description
1 polymer ?
#
loop_
_entity_poly.entity_id
_entity_poly.type
_entity_poly.pdbx_seq_one_letter_code
_entity_poly.pdbx_strand_id
1 'polypeptide(L)'
;MDNDTQANGPGALTQESVAGFRESFDADPSKRLVQNVVTQHDVNDVALSRSIVTESPHSFSIVLDDWSVTNQAKSGRCWMFAGLNLCRVDTRNILNVKDFEFSQNYLMFWDKLERANFILEAVIETADRPAGDRTVAFLLQNPISDGGQWDMFTALVAKHGVVPKSAMPETESSANSSRMNASLNYQTRQGAKRIRDAYTEESGLDELRAIKDRTLKVVYDMLCIHLGTPPTEVDWQWKDKDGEFTRPGKLTPLEFA
;
A
#
# COMPACT_ATOMS: atom_id res chain seq x y z
N MET A 1 0.25 -54.75 -12.88
CA MET A 1 -0.61 -53.67 -12.35
C MET A 1 -0.61 -52.60 -13.42
N ASP A 2 -1.59 -52.70 -14.31
CA ASP A 2 -1.72 -51.83 -15.47
C ASP A 2 -2.10 -50.44 -15.01
N ASN A 3 -1.25 -49.47 -15.30
CA ASN A 3 -1.48 -48.06 -15.03
C ASN A 3 -2.30 -47.47 -16.18
N ASP A 4 -3.52 -47.97 -16.36
CA ASP A 4 -4.47 -47.47 -17.35
C ASP A 4 -5.23 -46.28 -16.75
N THR A 5 -4.50 -45.18 -16.58
CA THR A 5 -5.14 -43.90 -16.29
C THR A 5 -5.77 -43.43 -17.60
N GLN A 6 -7.06 -43.71 -17.78
CA GLN A 6 -7.83 -43.26 -18.94
C GLN A 6 -7.64 -41.76 -19.16
N ALA A 7 -6.82 -41.40 -20.15
CA ALA A 7 -6.54 -40.02 -20.53
C ALA A 7 -7.74 -39.29 -21.16
N ASN A 8 -8.92 -39.90 -21.19
CA ASN A 8 -10.08 -39.48 -21.99
C ASN A 8 -11.40 -39.69 -21.23
N GLY A 9 -11.53 -39.16 -20.01
CA GLY A 9 -12.83 -39.07 -19.33
C GLY A 9 -13.77 -38.04 -20.00
N PRO A 10 -15.09 -38.14 -19.83
CA PRO A 10 -16.04 -37.13 -20.32
C PRO A 10 -15.71 -35.77 -19.69
N GLY A 11 -15.28 -34.81 -20.52
CA GLY A 11 -14.81 -33.48 -20.11
C GLY A 11 -13.29 -33.26 -20.24
N ALA A 12 -12.52 -34.29 -20.59
CA ALA A 12 -11.10 -34.13 -20.91
C ALA A 12 -10.90 -33.39 -22.24
N LEU A 13 -9.86 -32.55 -22.31
CA LEU A 13 -9.44 -31.90 -23.55
C LEU A 13 -8.90 -32.97 -24.52
N THR A 14 -9.55 -33.13 -25.67
CA THR A 14 -9.15 -34.15 -26.66
C THR A 14 -8.11 -33.61 -27.63
N GLN A 15 -7.26 -34.49 -28.15
CA GLN A 15 -6.27 -34.13 -29.20
C GLN A 15 -6.95 -33.64 -30.48
N GLU A 16 -8.13 -34.18 -30.80
CA GLU A 16 -8.94 -33.73 -31.94
C GLU A 16 -9.39 -32.27 -31.75
N SER A 17 -9.83 -31.89 -30.55
CA SER A 17 -10.20 -30.50 -30.25
C SER A 17 -9.01 -29.56 -30.39
N VAL A 18 -7.83 -29.95 -29.87
CA VAL A 18 -6.60 -29.15 -30.00
C VAL A 18 -6.16 -29.02 -31.46
N ALA A 19 -6.28 -30.10 -32.24
CA ALA A 19 -6.00 -30.07 -33.68
C ALA A 19 -6.92 -29.10 -34.42
N GLY A 20 -8.23 -29.13 -34.12
CA GLY A 20 -9.20 -28.18 -34.66
C GLY A 20 -8.91 -26.73 -34.24
N PHE A 21 -8.48 -26.49 -32.99
CA PHE A 21 -8.05 -25.16 -32.55
C PHE A 21 -6.84 -24.66 -33.36
N ARG A 22 -5.82 -25.50 -33.55
CA ARG A 22 -4.65 -25.16 -34.36
C ARG A 22 -5.05 -24.84 -35.80
N GLU A 23 -5.87 -25.67 -36.43
CA GLU A 23 -6.32 -25.43 -37.80
C GLU A 23 -7.03 -24.08 -37.93
N SER A 24 -7.96 -23.77 -37.01
CA SER A 24 -8.67 -22.49 -36.98
C SER A 24 -7.77 -21.28 -36.69
N PHE A 25 -6.63 -21.49 -36.03
CA PHE A 25 -5.65 -20.46 -35.74
C PHE A 25 -4.76 -20.20 -36.95
N ASP A 26 -4.21 -21.26 -37.55
CA ASP A 26 -3.30 -21.21 -38.69
C ASP A 26 -4.01 -20.65 -39.94
N ALA A 27 -5.31 -20.91 -40.08
CA ALA A 27 -6.15 -20.37 -41.16
C ALA A 27 -6.37 -18.85 -41.08
N ASP A 28 -6.21 -18.23 -39.91
CA ASP A 28 -6.48 -16.80 -39.71
C ASP A 28 -5.19 -15.97 -39.86
N PRO A 29 -5.01 -15.23 -40.98
CA PRO A 29 -3.81 -14.42 -41.19
C PRO A 29 -3.64 -13.32 -40.14
N SER A 30 -4.73 -12.80 -39.56
CA SER A 30 -4.65 -11.77 -38.51
C SER A 30 -4.06 -12.33 -37.22
N LYS A 31 -4.43 -13.56 -36.84
CA LYS A 31 -3.85 -14.24 -35.66
C LYS A 31 -2.38 -14.52 -35.84
N ARG A 32 -1.95 -14.99 -37.02
CA ARG A 32 -0.53 -15.21 -37.33
C ARG A 32 0.27 -13.91 -37.32
N LEU A 33 -0.31 -12.83 -37.85
CA LEU A 33 0.31 -11.49 -37.77
C LEU A 33 0.50 -11.06 -36.32
N VAL A 34 -0.57 -11.09 -35.51
CA VAL A 34 -0.50 -10.69 -34.09
C VAL A 34 0.44 -11.58 -33.29
N GLN A 35 0.48 -12.88 -33.57
CA GLN A 35 1.42 -13.82 -32.95
C GLN A 35 2.87 -13.38 -33.17
N ASN A 36 3.25 -13.05 -34.40
CA ASN A 36 4.61 -12.63 -34.72
C ASN A 36 5.03 -11.36 -33.93
N VAL A 37 4.09 -10.44 -33.74
CA VAL A 37 4.37 -9.16 -33.06
C VAL A 37 4.38 -9.34 -31.54
N VAL A 38 3.34 -9.96 -30.96
CA VAL A 38 3.18 -10.11 -29.50
C VAL A 38 4.21 -11.07 -28.89
N THR A 39 4.77 -12.00 -29.68
CA THR A 39 5.86 -12.88 -29.18
C THR A 39 7.21 -12.18 -29.08
N GLN A 40 7.35 -10.96 -29.63
CA GLN A 40 8.60 -10.18 -29.60
C GLN A 40 8.48 -8.86 -28.82
N HIS A 41 7.27 -8.38 -28.57
CA HIS A 41 7.00 -7.08 -27.97
C HIS A 41 6.00 -7.18 -26.80
N ASP A 42 5.99 -6.18 -25.92
CA ASP A 42 4.95 -6.07 -24.90
C ASP A 42 3.58 -5.92 -25.56
N VAL A 43 2.60 -6.70 -25.11
CA VAL A 43 1.26 -6.71 -25.71
C VAL A 43 0.57 -5.33 -25.63
N ASN A 44 0.88 -4.53 -24.61
CA ASN A 44 0.28 -3.20 -24.45
C ASN A 44 0.82 -2.21 -25.48
N ASP A 45 2.09 -2.31 -25.86
CA ASP A 45 2.68 -1.48 -26.91
C ASP A 45 2.03 -1.78 -28.27
N VAL A 46 1.75 -3.06 -28.53
CA VAL A 46 1.09 -3.53 -29.76
C VAL A 46 -0.38 -3.12 -29.81
N ALA A 47 -1.07 -3.18 -28.66
CA ALA A 47 -2.48 -2.85 -28.55
C ALA A 47 -2.77 -1.32 -28.54
N LEU A 48 -1.73 -0.48 -28.53
CA LEU A 48 -1.88 0.98 -28.47
C LEU A 48 -2.64 1.52 -29.70
N SER A 49 -3.76 2.19 -29.45
CA SER A 49 -4.50 2.90 -30.50
C SER A 49 -3.90 4.28 -30.78
N ARG A 50 -3.29 4.44 -31.94
CA ARG A 50 -2.65 5.71 -32.32
C ARG A 50 -3.64 6.87 -32.49
N SER A 51 -4.89 6.60 -32.86
CA SER A 51 -5.92 7.64 -32.95
C SER A 51 -6.24 8.23 -31.58
N ILE A 52 -6.45 7.38 -30.57
CA ILE A 52 -6.73 7.81 -29.19
C ILE A 52 -5.58 8.64 -28.64
N VAL A 53 -4.32 8.23 -28.88
CA VAL A 53 -3.14 9.00 -28.46
C VAL A 53 -3.13 10.40 -29.09
N THR A 54 -3.54 10.50 -30.35
CA THR A 54 -3.57 11.79 -31.08
C THR A 54 -4.72 12.69 -30.60
N GLU A 55 -5.85 12.09 -30.22
CA GLU A 55 -7.07 12.78 -29.80
C GLU A 55 -7.09 13.16 -28.30
N SER A 56 -6.04 12.83 -27.53
CA SER A 56 -5.97 13.06 -26.08
C SER A 56 -4.98 14.19 -25.70
N PRO A 57 -5.28 15.47 -25.99
CA PRO A 57 -4.41 16.58 -25.62
C PRO A 57 -4.38 16.77 -24.09
N HIS A 58 -3.19 17.02 -23.55
CA HIS A 58 -2.98 17.31 -22.12
C HIS A 58 -2.95 18.82 -21.86
N SER A 59 -3.96 19.53 -22.35
CA SER A 59 -4.14 20.98 -22.16
C SER A 59 -5.45 21.23 -21.45
N PHE A 60 -5.40 21.90 -20.29
CA PHE A 60 -6.55 22.14 -19.44
C PHE A 60 -6.71 23.64 -19.18
N SER A 61 -7.95 24.15 -19.14
CA SER A 61 -8.24 25.57 -18.89
C SER A 61 -8.01 25.98 -17.44
N ILE A 62 -7.99 25.02 -16.52
CA ILE A 62 -7.77 25.21 -15.08
C ILE A 62 -6.70 24.21 -14.64
N VAL A 63 -5.65 24.71 -13.99
CA VAL A 63 -4.55 23.92 -13.41
C VAL A 63 -4.44 24.34 -11.94
N LEU A 64 -4.48 23.36 -11.03
CA LEU A 64 -4.54 23.61 -9.58
C LEU A 64 -3.17 23.93 -8.97
N ASP A 65 -2.12 23.25 -9.44
CA ASP A 65 -0.74 23.51 -9.05
C ASP A 65 0.24 23.13 -10.18
N ASP A 66 1.45 23.67 -10.09
CA ASP A 66 2.56 23.49 -11.03
C ASP A 66 3.80 22.87 -10.36
N TRP A 67 3.62 22.22 -9.21
CA TRP A 67 4.72 21.62 -8.46
C TRP A 67 5.16 20.29 -9.05
N SER A 68 6.37 19.85 -8.70
CA SER A 68 6.86 18.54 -9.15
C SER A 68 5.98 17.42 -8.61
N VAL A 69 5.79 16.42 -9.48
CA VAL A 69 5.05 15.21 -9.16
C VAL A 69 5.71 14.42 -8.03
N THR A 70 4.89 13.81 -7.20
CA THR A 70 5.34 12.88 -6.15
C THR A 70 5.48 11.47 -6.70
N ASN A 71 6.36 10.65 -6.14
CA ASN A 71 6.56 9.27 -6.57
C ASN A 71 6.56 8.28 -5.39
N GLN A 72 5.58 7.38 -5.35
CA GLN A 72 5.45 6.34 -4.30
C GLN A 72 6.39 5.15 -4.48
N ALA A 73 7.08 5.06 -5.61
CA ALA A 73 7.99 3.98 -5.99
C ALA A 73 7.32 2.59 -5.87
N LYS A 74 8.02 1.60 -5.29
CA LYS A 74 7.57 0.21 -5.15
C LYS A 74 6.81 0.01 -3.83
N SER A 75 5.85 0.89 -3.57
CA SER A 75 4.93 0.80 -2.42
C SER A 75 3.49 1.01 -2.86
N GLY A 76 2.53 0.48 -2.10
CA GLY A 76 1.09 0.61 -2.37
C GLY A 76 0.44 1.84 -1.72
N ARG A 77 1.18 2.95 -1.56
CA ARG A 77 0.76 4.16 -0.82
C ARG A 77 -0.04 5.18 -1.62
N CYS A 78 -0.61 4.80 -2.77
CA CYS A 78 -1.29 5.73 -3.69
C CYS A 78 -2.34 6.61 -3.01
N TRP A 79 -3.15 6.03 -2.13
CA TRP A 79 -4.19 6.73 -1.36
C TRP A 79 -3.62 7.85 -0.48
N MET A 80 -2.46 7.63 0.12
CA MET A 80 -1.77 8.57 0.99
C MET A 80 -1.09 9.69 0.20
N PHE A 81 -0.44 9.32 -0.92
CA PHE A 81 0.14 10.31 -1.85
C PHE A 81 -0.96 11.20 -2.43
N ALA A 82 -2.10 10.62 -2.84
CA ALA A 82 -3.24 11.37 -3.34
C ALA A 82 -3.85 12.30 -2.28
N GLY A 83 -4.07 11.80 -1.05
CA GLY A 83 -4.58 12.61 0.06
C GLY A 83 -3.67 13.79 0.40
N LEU A 84 -2.35 13.57 0.49
CA LEU A 84 -1.39 14.64 0.75
C LEU A 84 -1.25 15.60 -0.44
N ASN A 85 -1.35 15.12 -1.69
CA ASN A 85 -1.35 15.99 -2.87
C ASN A 85 -2.58 16.90 -2.91
N LEU A 86 -3.75 16.45 -2.44
CA LEU A 86 -4.92 17.31 -2.31
C LEU A 86 -4.63 18.50 -1.37
N CYS A 87 -3.96 18.26 -0.25
CA CYS A 87 -3.59 19.30 0.72
C CYS A 87 -2.53 20.28 0.18
N ARG A 88 -1.72 19.89 -0.82
CA ARG A 88 -0.65 20.76 -1.37
C ARG A 88 -1.20 22.02 -2.03
N VAL A 89 -2.39 21.97 -2.63
CA VAL A 89 -3.00 23.10 -3.33
C VAL A 89 -3.23 24.28 -2.39
N ASP A 90 -3.86 24.04 -1.23
CA ASP A 90 -4.09 25.08 -0.22
C ASP A 90 -2.80 25.47 0.49
N THR A 91 -1.92 24.49 0.76
CA THR A 91 -0.61 24.71 1.39
C THR A 91 0.24 25.72 0.59
N ARG A 92 0.22 25.63 -0.75
CA ARG A 92 0.89 26.58 -1.64
C ARG A 92 0.44 28.02 -1.40
N ASN A 93 -0.86 28.22 -1.17
CA ASN A 93 -1.45 29.53 -0.97
C ASN A 93 -1.18 30.06 0.45
N ILE A 94 -1.22 29.20 1.46
CA ILE A 94 -1.00 29.57 2.87
C ILE A 94 0.47 29.90 3.12
N LEU A 95 1.40 29.07 2.63
CA LEU A 95 2.83 29.19 2.95
C LEU A 95 3.62 30.00 1.93
N ASN A 96 3.04 30.29 0.76
CA ASN A 96 3.68 30.99 -0.35
C ASN A 96 5.01 30.35 -0.82
N VAL A 97 5.13 29.02 -0.74
CA VAL A 97 6.36 28.27 -1.10
C VAL A 97 6.43 27.87 -2.58
N LYS A 98 7.65 27.73 -3.11
CA LYS A 98 7.90 27.32 -4.50
C LYS A 98 7.74 25.82 -4.73
N ASP A 99 8.03 25.01 -3.73
CA ASP A 99 7.83 23.57 -3.73
C ASP A 99 7.69 23.10 -2.28
N PHE A 100 6.86 22.08 -2.07
CA PHE A 100 6.63 21.46 -0.78
C PHE A 100 6.02 20.08 -0.96
N GLU A 101 6.41 19.16 -0.09
CA GLU A 101 5.77 17.88 0.10
C GLU A 101 5.59 17.61 1.59
N PHE A 102 4.44 17.06 1.96
CA PHE A 102 4.26 16.39 3.24
C PHE A 102 5.01 15.05 3.25
N SER A 103 5.43 14.58 4.42
CA SER A 103 6.06 13.26 4.55
C SER A 103 5.02 12.15 4.41
N GLN A 104 5.08 11.42 3.29
CA GLN A 104 4.31 10.20 3.10
C GLN A 104 4.88 9.05 3.96
N ASN A 105 6.17 9.06 4.28
CA ASN A 105 6.80 8.11 5.20
C ASN A 105 6.24 8.23 6.64
N TYR A 106 5.99 9.46 7.11
CA TYR A 106 5.40 9.73 8.42
C TYR A 106 4.02 9.08 8.59
N LEU A 107 3.13 9.31 7.62
CA LEU A 107 1.80 8.67 7.66
C LEU A 107 1.88 7.15 7.43
N MET A 108 2.84 6.66 6.64
CA MET A 108 3.06 5.22 6.48
C MET A 108 3.42 4.55 7.80
N PHE A 109 4.29 5.18 8.61
CA PHE A 109 4.64 4.67 9.93
C PHE A 109 3.39 4.47 10.79
N TRP A 110 2.56 5.51 10.92
CA TRP A 110 1.38 5.47 11.75
C TRP A 110 0.30 4.52 11.21
N ASP A 111 0.09 4.46 9.88
CA ASP A 111 -0.81 3.48 9.27
C ASP A 111 -0.42 2.05 9.66
N LYS A 112 0.86 1.69 9.49
CA LYS A 112 1.34 0.32 9.78
C LYS A 112 1.12 -0.07 11.24
N LEU A 113 1.38 0.85 12.16
CA LEU A 113 1.24 0.61 13.59
C LEU A 113 -0.22 0.49 14.01
N GLU A 114 -1.06 1.45 13.60
CA GLU A 114 -2.51 1.45 13.90
C GLU A 114 -3.20 0.23 13.29
N ARG A 115 -2.79 -0.16 12.07
CA ARG A 115 -3.29 -1.36 11.40
C ARG A 115 -2.91 -2.64 12.15
N ALA A 116 -1.68 -2.74 12.63
CA ALA A 116 -1.28 -3.88 13.46
C ALA A 116 -2.13 -3.96 14.74
N ASN A 117 -2.40 -2.83 15.39
CA ASN A 117 -3.28 -2.78 16.56
C ASN A 117 -4.72 -3.20 16.21
N PHE A 118 -5.28 -2.66 15.12
CA PHE A 118 -6.61 -3.01 14.64
C PHE A 118 -6.76 -4.50 14.36
N ILE A 119 -5.81 -5.10 13.64
CA ILE A 119 -5.83 -6.53 13.32
C ILE A 119 -5.73 -7.38 14.59
N LEU A 120 -4.84 -7.03 15.52
CA LEU A 120 -4.68 -7.81 16.75
C LEU A 120 -5.91 -7.71 17.67
N GLU A 121 -6.59 -6.55 17.73
CA GLU A 121 -7.87 -6.44 18.43
C GLU A 121 -8.95 -7.28 17.71
N ALA A 122 -9.03 -7.26 16.38
CA ALA A 122 -9.95 -8.11 15.64
C ALA A 122 -9.68 -9.62 15.85
N VAL A 123 -8.42 -10.01 16.09
CA VAL A 123 -8.08 -11.39 16.48
C VAL A 123 -8.58 -11.71 17.89
N ILE A 124 -8.52 -10.78 18.84
CA ILE A 124 -9.12 -10.94 20.18
C ILE A 124 -10.63 -11.11 20.05
N GLU A 125 -11.30 -10.27 19.26
CA GLU A 125 -12.76 -10.31 19.03
C GLU A 125 -13.24 -11.59 18.32
N THR A 126 -12.34 -12.28 17.62
CA THR A 126 -12.64 -13.52 16.88
C THR A 126 -11.91 -14.74 17.44
N ALA A 127 -11.38 -14.64 18.66
CA ALA A 127 -10.58 -15.70 19.27
C ALA A 127 -11.39 -16.99 19.52
N ASP A 128 -12.70 -16.85 19.73
CA ASP A 128 -13.68 -17.93 19.89
C ASP A 128 -13.96 -18.72 18.59
N ARG A 129 -13.64 -18.14 17.43
CA ARG A 129 -13.89 -18.77 16.13
C ARG A 129 -12.81 -19.80 15.78
N PRO A 130 -13.12 -20.86 15.00
CA PRO A 130 -12.12 -21.80 14.51
C PRO A 130 -11.03 -21.13 13.68
N ALA A 131 -9.81 -21.67 13.68
CA ALA A 131 -8.71 -21.12 12.89
C ALA A 131 -8.95 -21.15 11.37
N GLY A 132 -9.75 -22.11 10.89
CA GLY A 132 -10.18 -22.21 9.48
C GLY A 132 -11.40 -21.35 9.13
N ASP A 133 -11.92 -20.55 10.07
CA ASP A 133 -13.01 -19.62 9.80
C ASP A 133 -12.61 -18.61 8.71
N ARG A 134 -13.55 -18.27 7.83
CA ARG A 134 -13.27 -17.41 6.67
C ARG A 134 -12.85 -16.00 7.10
N THR A 135 -13.40 -15.46 8.18
CA THR A 135 -13.03 -14.14 8.69
C THR A 135 -11.62 -14.17 9.28
N VAL A 136 -11.29 -15.18 10.10
CA VAL A 136 -9.95 -15.34 10.67
C VAL A 136 -8.90 -15.53 9.56
N ALA A 137 -9.19 -16.38 8.58
CA ALA A 137 -8.32 -16.59 7.43
C ALA A 137 -8.07 -15.28 6.64
N PHE A 138 -9.11 -14.49 6.42
CA PHE A 138 -9.01 -13.20 5.73
C PHE A 138 -8.14 -12.20 6.51
N LEU A 139 -8.38 -12.05 7.82
CA LEU A 139 -7.59 -11.17 8.69
C LEU A 139 -6.09 -11.50 8.64
N LEU A 140 -5.75 -12.79 8.60
CA LEU A 140 -4.35 -13.25 8.63
C LEU A 140 -3.72 -13.43 7.24
N GLN A 141 -4.49 -13.29 6.16
CA GLN A 141 -3.99 -13.46 4.79
C GLN A 141 -2.96 -12.39 4.41
N ASN A 142 -3.24 -11.12 4.70
CA ASN A 142 -2.31 -10.00 4.50
C ASN A 142 -2.59 -8.87 5.49
N PRO A 143 -2.34 -9.09 6.80
CA PRO A 143 -2.78 -8.17 7.86
C PRO A 143 -2.17 -6.77 7.73
N ILE A 144 -0.93 -6.68 7.26
CA ILE A 144 -0.18 -5.45 7.09
C ILE A 144 0.07 -5.21 5.60
N SER A 145 -0.88 -4.53 4.95
CA SER A 145 -0.78 -4.06 3.55
C SER A 145 -0.46 -2.56 3.50
N ASP A 146 -0.07 -2.04 2.34
CA ASP A 146 0.16 -0.59 2.14
C ASP A 146 -1.12 0.17 1.80
N GLY A 147 -2.13 -0.53 1.27
CA GLY A 147 -3.34 0.10 0.75
C GLY A 147 -4.27 0.59 1.87
N GLY A 148 -4.99 1.67 1.59
CA GLY A 148 -5.95 2.25 2.51
C GLY A 148 -7.04 3.01 1.76
N GLN A 149 -7.90 3.67 2.54
CA GLN A 149 -9.06 4.40 2.05
C GLN A 149 -9.10 5.81 2.65
N TRP A 150 -9.99 6.65 2.13
CA TRP A 150 -10.14 8.04 2.56
C TRP A 150 -10.34 8.19 4.08
N ASP A 151 -11.26 7.42 4.67
CA ASP A 151 -11.55 7.52 6.11
C ASP A 151 -10.36 7.11 6.98
N MET A 152 -9.52 6.20 6.49
CA MET A 152 -8.27 5.85 7.16
C MET A 152 -7.28 7.02 7.09
N PHE A 153 -7.24 7.74 5.98
CA PHE A 153 -6.32 8.86 5.77
C PHE A 153 -6.70 10.02 6.69
N THR A 154 -7.98 10.38 6.71
CA THR A 154 -8.48 11.43 7.60
C THR A 154 -8.31 11.06 9.07
N ALA A 155 -8.52 9.81 9.46
CA ALA A 155 -8.27 9.34 10.82
C ALA A 155 -6.79 9.44 11.22
N LEU A 156 -5.86 9.10 10.31
CA LEU A 156 -4.42 9.24 10.57
C LEU A 156 -4.02 10.69 10.73
N VAL A 157 -4.44 11.57 9.82
CA VAL A 157 -4.17 13.01 9.88
C VAL A 157 -4.76 13.62 11.15
N ALA A 158 -6.00 13.28 11.50
CA ALA A 158 -6.66 13.81 12.69
C ALA A 158 -5.99 13.36 14.00
N LYS A 159 -5.44 12.13 14.05
CA LYS A 159 -4.81 11.58 15.25
C LYS A 159 -3.33 11.94 15.38
N HIS A 160 -2.61 11.93 14.27
CA HIS A 160 -1.14 12.03 14.26
C HIS A 160 -0.61 13.28 13.55
N GLY A 161 -1.49 14.08 12.94
CA GLY A 161 -1.10 15.25 12.17
C GLY A 161 -0.31 14.91 10.91
N VAL A 162 0.44 15.89 10.40
CA VAL A 162 1.33 15.75 9.26
C VAL A 162 2.63 16.49 9.52
N VAL A 163 3.67 16.19 8.74
CA VAL A 163 4.96 16.88 8.83
C VAL A 163 5.51 17.15 7.43
N PRO A 164 6.41 18.14 7.26
CA PRO A 164 7.17 18.30 6.02
C PRO A 164 7.98 17.05 5.69
N LYS A 165 8.14 16.75 4.41
CA LYS A 165 8.96 15.62 3.93
C LYS A 165 10.41 15.69 4.41
N SER A 166 10.94 16.88 4.62
CA SER A 166 12.29 17.08 5.17
C SER A 166 12.42 16.66 6.64
N ALA A 167 11.33 16.64 7.42
CA ALA A 167 11.35 16.23 8.82
C ALA A 167 11.37 14.70 8.97
N MET A 168 10.77 13.98 8.03
CA MET A 168 10.83 12.52 7.96
C MET A 168 10.93 12.08 6.50
N PRO A 169 12.14 12.03 5.92
CA PRO A 169 12.34 11.69 4.51
C PRO A 169 12.02 10.23 4.22
N GLU A 170 11.92 9.89 2.94
CA GLU A 170 11.78 8.51 2.49
C GLU A 170 13.01 7.66 2.86
N THR A 171 12.79 6.37 3.11
CA THR A 171 13.81 5.35 3.32
C THR A 171 13.77 4.32 2.19
N GLU A 172 14.69 3.33 2.21
CA GLU A 172 14.60 2.20 1.28
C GLU A 172 13.26 1.48 1.44
N SER A 173 12.83 1.23 2.68
CA SER A 173 11.63 0.45 2.95
C SER A 173 10.33 1.23 2.73
N SER A 174 10.33 2.56 2.85
CA SER A 174 9.16 3.36 2.45
C SER A 174 8.98 3.35 0.92
N ALA A 175 10.07 3.36 0.16
CA ALA A 175 10.07 3.30 -1.31
C ALA A 175 9.98 1.86 -1.88
N ASN A 176 10.18 0.83 -1.06
CA ASN A 176 10.16 -0.59 -1.45
C ASN A 176 9.70 -1.49 -0.27
N SER A 177 8.41 -1.45 0.03
CA SER A 177 7.83 -1.94 1.29
C SER A 177 7.72 -3.47 1.42
N SER A 178 7.94 -4.22 0.34
CA SER A 178 7.66 -5.66 0.28
C SER A 178 8.32 -6.48 1.39
N ARG A 179 9.61 -6.22 1.67
CA ARG A 179 10.37 -6.93 2.71
C ARG A 179 9.93 -6.56 4.12
N MET A 180 9.76 -5.28 4.39
CA MET A 180 9.24 -4.79 5.67
C MET A 180 7.86 -5.40 5.94
N ASN A 181 6.95 -5.35 4.96
CA ASN A 181 5.60 -5.92 5.09
C ASN A 181 5.63 -7.42 5.35
N ALA A 182 6.53 -8.17 4.71
CA ALA A 182 6.69 -9.60 4.97
C ALA A 182 7.07 -9.87 6.45
N SER A 183 8.03 -9.11 6.98
CA SER A 183 8.47 -9.24 8.37
C SER A 183 7.39 -8.78 9.37
N LEU A 184 6.69 -7.67 9.10
CA LEU A 184 5.58 -7.20 9.92
C LEU A 184 4.43 -8.21 9.93
N ASN A 185 4.04 -8.74 8.77
CA ASN A 185 3.03 -9.78 8.65
C ASN A 185 3.40 -11.04 9.45
N TYR A 186 4.68 -11.45 9.43
CA TYR A 186 5.16 -12.56 10.23
C TYR A 186 4.96 -12.30 11.73
N GLN A 187 5.38 -11.13 12.24
CA GLN A 187 5.22 -10.80 13.67
C GLN A 187 3.76 -10.65 14.08
N THR A 188 2.92 -10.00 13.27
CA THR A 188 1.48 -9.89 13.55
C THR A 188 0.81 -11.26 13.62
N ARG A 189 1.19 -12.21 12.75
CA ARG A 189 0.69 -13.60 12.81
C ARG A 189 1.18 -14.36 14.05
N GLN A 190 2.42 -14.14 14.49
CA GLN A 190 2.93 -14.71 15.74
C GLN A 190 2.15 -14.18 16.95
N GLY A 191 1.89 -12.86 16.98
CA GLY A 191 1.03 -12.25 18.01
C GLY A 191 -0.39 -12.82 17.99
N ALA A 192 -1.00 -12.91 16.80
CA ALA A 192 -2.33 -13.49 16.62
C ALA A 192 -2.42 -14.95 17.12
N LYS A 193 -1.41 -15.77 16.83
CA LYS A 193 -1.34 -17.15 17.35
C LYS A 193 -1.31 -17.16 18.87
N ARG A 194 -0.42 -16.37 19.49
CA ARG A 194 -0.27 -16.29 20.95
C ARG A 194 -1.56 -15.83 21.64
N ILE A 195 -2.25 -14.85 21.06
CA ILE A 195 -3.56 -14.37 21.55
C ILE A 195 -4.57 -15.53 21.58
N ARG A 196 -4.65 -16.30 20.49
CA ARG A 196 -5.60 -17.42 20.37
C ARG A 196 -5.25 -18.63 21.24
N ASP A 197 -3.96 -18.89 21.44
CA ASP A 197 -3.50 -19.90 22.41
C ASP A 197 -3.92 -19.48 23.84
N ALA A 198 -3.64 -18.23 24.23
CA ALA A 198 -4.04 -17.70 25.54
C ALA A 198 -5.56 -17.67 25.76
N TYR A 199 -6.33 -17.44 24.68
CA TYR A 199 -7.79 -17.57 24.71
C TYR A 199 -8.23 -19.01 25.00
N THR A 200 -7.59 -20.00 24.36
CA THR A 200 -7.87 -21.43 24.56
C THR A 200 -7.50 -21.88 25.98
N GLU A 201 -6.49 -21.25 26.58
CA GLU A 201 -6.07 -21.44 27.97
C GLU A 201 -6.92 -20.64 28.99
N GLU A 202 -7.98 -19.96 28.54
CA GLU A 202 -8.87 -19.15 29.39
C GLU A 202 -8.13 -18.06 30.20
N SER A 203 -7.03 -17.52 29.66
CA SER A 203 -6.13 -16.57 30.36
C SER A 203 -6.75 -15.20 30.66
N GLY A 204 -7.93 -14.90 30.12
CA GLY A 204 -8.66 -13.65 30.33
C GLY A 204 -8.20 -12.49 29.42
N LEU A 205 -9.09 -11.51 29.24
CA LEU A 205 -8.93 -10.41 28.29
C LEU A 205 -7.67 -9.57 28.52
N ASP A 206 -7.28 -9.38 29.79
CA ASP A 206 -6.11 -8.58 30.15
C ASP A 206 -4.81 -9.22 29.62
N GLU A 207 -4.67 -10.55 29.70
CA GLU A 207 -3.49 -11.23 29.16
C GLU A 207 -3.46 -11.20 27.63
N LEU A 208 -4.62 -11.35 26.98
CA LEU A 208 -4.74 -11.22 25.51
C LEU A 208 -4.27 -9.83 25.04
N ARG A 209 -4.67 -8.77 25.74
CA ARG A 209 -4.23 -7.40 25.45
C ARG A 209 -2.75 -7.17 25.80
N ALA A 210 -2.23 -7.80 26.85
CA ALA A 210 -0.81 -7.76 27.15
C ALA A 210 0.04 -8.42 26.04
N ILE A 211 -0.43 -9.53 25.44
CA ILE A 211 0.21 -10.15 24.27
C ILE A 211 0.15 -9.21 23.06
N LYS A 212 -0.99 -8.54 22.83
CA LYS A 212 -1.12 -7.51 21.79
C LYS A 212 -0.08 -6.41 21.98
N ASP A 213 0.03 -5.83 23.17
CA ASP A 213 0.94 -4.71 23.44
C ASP A 213 2.41 -5.10 23.27
N ARG A 214 2.80 -6.30 23.71
CA ARG A 214 4.15 -6.85 23.45
C ARG A 214 4.42 -7.02 21.95
N THR A 215 3.41 -7.46 21.19
CA THR A 215 3.52 -7.60 19.73
C THR A 215 3.64 -6.22 19.05
N LEU A 216 2.84 -5.25 19.49
CA LEU A 216 2.89 -3.87 18.99
C LEU A 216 4.23 -3.20 19.27
N LYS A 217 4.86 -3.47 20.42
CA LYS A 217 6.21 -2.99 20.71
C LYS A 217 7.23 -3.51 19.70
N VAL A 218 7.16 -4.80 19.33
CA VAL A 218 8.03 -5.37 18.30
C VAL A 218 7.77 -4.74 16.94
N VAL A 219 6.50 -4.55 16.58
CA VAL A 219 6.10 -3.85 15.34
C VAL A 219 6.64 -2.42 15.32
N TYR A 220 6.50 -1.67 16.41
CA TYR A 220 7.01 -0.31 16.55
C TYR A 220 8.53 -0.28 16.33
N ASP A 221 9.28 -1.17 16.98
CA ASP A 221 10.74 -1.24 16.83
C ASP A 221 11.15 -1.52 15.37
N MET A 222 10.45 -2.45 14.72
CA MET A 222 10.68 -2.73 13.30
C MET A 222 10.37 -1.54 12.41
N LEU A 223 9.27 -0.83 12.66
CA LEU A 223 8.93 0.37 11.91
C LEU A 223 9.99 1.47 12.12
N CYS A 224 10.48 1.68 13.34
CA CYS A 224 11.57 2.63 13.59
C CYS A 224 12.85 2.25 12.84
N ILE A 225 13.19 0.97 12.77
CA ILE A 225 14.36 0.47 12.03
C ILE A 225 14.20 0.69 10.52
N HIS A 226 13.01 0.46 9.97
CA HIS A 226 12.76 0.54 8.53
C HIS A 226 12.47 1.95 8.02
N LEU A 227 11.75 2.76 8.80
CA LEU A 227 11.16 4.03 8.38
C LEU A 227 11.77 5.24 9.09
N GLY A 228 12.59 5.01 10.13
CA GLY A 228 13.02 6.06 11.05
C GLY A 228 12.00 6.28 12.18
N THR A 229 12.40 7.08 13.17
CA THR A 229 11.52 7.40 14.31
C THR A 229 10.70 8.64 13.98
N PRO A 230 9.35 8.61 14.09
CA PRO A 230 8.52 9.77 13.84
C PRO A 230 8.91 10.94 14.73
N PRO A 231 9.07 12.16 14.18
CA PRO A 231 9.34 13.35 14.97
C PRO A 231 8.14 13.69 15.85
N THR A 232 8.40 14.09 17.10
CA THR A 232 7.39 14.63 18.01
C THR A 232 7.28 16.16 17.90
N GLU A 233 8.32 16.80 17.36
CA GLU A 233 8.38 18.24 17.08
C GLU A 233 9.09 18.44 15.73
N VAL A 234 8.67 19.46 14.99
CA VAL A 234 9.28 19.89 13.74
C VAL A 234 9.63 21.38 13.83
N ASP A 235 10.89 21.70 13.56
CA ASP A 235 11.36 23.09 13.37
C ASP A 235 11.61 23.28 11.87
N TRP A 236 10.53 23.51 11.14
CA TRP A 236 10.59 23.68 9.69
C TRP A 236 10.61 25.15 9.32
N GLN A 237 11.61 25.51 8.52
CA GLN A 237 11.93 26.88 8.15
C GLN A 237 11.95 26.95 6.62
N TRP A 238 11.39 28.01 6.06
CA TRP A 238 11.35 28.17 4.62
C TRP A 238 11.57 29.61 4.21
N LYS A 239 11.96 29.76 2.95
CA LYS A 239 11.96 31.03 2.25
C LYS A 239 10.82 30.99 1.24
N ASP A 240 9.95 31.98 1.28
CA ASP A 240 8.79 32.04 0.39
C ASP A 240 9.18 32.52 -1.02
N LYS A 241 8.19 32.68 -1.91
CA LYS A 241 8.38 33.14 -3.29
C LYS A 241 8.94 34.56 -3.39
N ASP A 242 8.61 35.42 -2.43
CA ASP A 242 9.00 36.83 -2.38
C ASP A 242 10.40 37.02 -1.75
N GLY A 243 10.88 35.97 -1.08
CA GLY A 243 12.21 35.90 -0.50
C GLY A 243 12.23 36.20 0.99
N GLU A 244 11.07 36.27 1.63
CA GLU A 244 10.93 36.41 3.07
C GLU A 244 11.22 35.07 3.74
N PHE A 245 11.91 35.13 4.87
CA PHE A 245 12.29 33.95 5.64
C PHE A 245 11.36 33.77 6.83
N THR A 246 10.75 32.60 6.93
CA THR A 246 9.82 32.25 8.00
C THR A 246 10.39 31.16 8.90
N ARG A 247 10.29 31.38 10.21
CA ARG A 247 10.62 30.41 11.26
C ARG A 247 9.52 30.44 12.33
N PRO A 248 8.51 29.56 12.24
CA PRO A 248 7.42 29.51 13.21
C PRO A 248 7.86 28.95 14.58
N GLY A 249 9.05 28.35 14.65
CA GLY A 249 9.55 27.65 15.82
C GLY A 249 9.24 26.16 15.74
N LYS A 250 9.25 25.49 16.89
CA LYS A 250 8.92 24.07 17.00
C LYS A 250 7.42 23.89 17.06
N LEU A 251 6.88 23.08 16.15
CA LEU A 251 5.47 22.68 16.12
C LEU A 251 5.39 21.18 16.32
N THR A 252 4.37 20.70 17.00
CA THR A 252 4.01 19.28 16.92
C THR A 252 3.43 18.96 15.53
N PRO A 253 3.44 17.69 15.09
CA PRO A 253 2.78 17.29 13.85
C PRO A 253 1.29 17.69 13.75
N LEU A 254 0.59 17.77 14.89
CA LEU A 254 -0.81 18.20 14.96
C LEU A 254 -0.96 19.71 14.82
N GLU A 255 -0.05 20.51 15.38
CA GLU A 255 -0.07 21.97 15.20
C GLU A 255 0.38 22.38 13.80
N PHE A 256 1.16 21.54 13.12
CA PHE A 256 1.55 21.74 11.74
C PHE A 256 0.43 21.41 10.73
N ALA A 257 -0.50 20.52 11.10
CA ALA A 257 -1.63 20.09 10.27
C ALA A 257 -2.76 21.13 10.24
#